data_AF-A0A379U3H3-F1
#
_entry.id   AF-A0A379U3H3-F1
#
_cell.length_a   1.000
_cell.length_b   1.000
_cell.length_c   1.000
_cell.angle_alpha   90.00
_cell.angle_beta   90.00
_cell.angle_gamma   90.00
#
_symmetry.space_group_name_H-M   'P 1'
#
loop_
_entity.id
_entity.type
_entity.pdbx_description
1 polymer ?
#
loop_
_entity_poly.entity_id
_entity_poly.type
_entity_poly.pdbx_seq_one_letter_code
_entity_poly.pdbx_strand_id
1 'polypeptide(L)'
;MAFSPEERVQRKLHYALVDEVDSILIDEARTPLIISGPAEDSSEMYKKVNKIIPHLIRQEKEDSDTFQGEGHFSVDEKARQVNLTERGLVLIEELLVQEGIMDEGESLYSPANIMLMHHVTAALRAHALFTATWITL
;
A
#
# COMPACT_ATOMS: atom_id res chain seq x y z
N MET A 1 6.71 -9.04 -21.90
CA MET A 1 7.03 -10.27 -21.14
C MET A 1 6.74 -11.46 -22.03
N ALA A 2 7.40 -12.59 -21.81
CA ALA A 2 7.08 -13.83 -22.53
C ALA A 2 5.89 -14.52 -21.82
N PHE A 3 4.76 -14.62 -22.50
CA PHE A 3 3.52 -15.21 -21.98
C PHE A 3 3.39 -16.70 -22.30
N SER A 4 4.21 -17.21 -23.22
CA SER A 4 4.28 -18.63 -23.55
C SER A 4 5.74 -19.13 -23.62
N PRO A 5 5.98 -20.46 -23.56
CA PRO A 5 7.33 -21.03 -23.69
C PRO A 5 8.03 -20.66 -25.00
N GLU A 6 7.28 -20.49 -26.08
CA GLU A 6 7.77 -20.17 -27.42
C GLU A 6 8.26 -18.73 -27.53
N GLU A 7 7.80 -17.83 -26.65
CA GLU A 7 8.23 -16.43 -26.58
C GLU A 7 9.56 -16.23 -25.80
N ARG A 8 10.09 -17.30 -25.17
CA ARG A 8 11.35 -17.22 -24.42
C ARG A 8 12.55 -17.19 -25.35
N VAL A 9 13.41 -16.18 -25.18
CA VAL A 9 14.65 -16.03 -25.97
C VAL A 9 15.83 -16.85 -25.44
N GLN A 10 15.74 -17.38 -24.21
CA GLN A 10 16.79 -18.18 -23.59
C GLN A 10 16.38 -19.67 -23.50
N ARG A 11 17.31 -20.55 -23.85
CA ARG A 11 17.26 -21.99 -23.57
C ARG A 11 17.75 -22.29 -22.15
N LYS A 12 17.76 -23.57 -21.76
CA LYS A 12 18.33 -24.02 -20.46
C LYS A 12 19.78 -23.52 -20.29
N LEU A 13 20.10 -23.02 -19.10
CA LEU A 13 21.45 -22.57 -18.75
C LEU A 13 22.34 -23.79 -18.50
N HIS A 14 23.50 -23.85 -19.18
CA HIS A 14 24.39 -25.03 -19.15
C HIS A 14 25.76 -24.73 -18.52
N TYR A 15 26.42 -23.69 -19.00
CA TYR A 15 27.73 -23.25 -18.55
C TYR A 15 27.90 -21.77 -18.90
N ALA A 16 28.61 -21.03 -18.07
CA ALA A 16 28.97 -19.64 -18.32
C ALA A 16 30.46 -19.46 -18.02
N LEU A 17 31.16 -18.79 -18.94
CA LEU A 17 32.49 -18.27 -18.70
C LEU A 17 32.33 -16.78 -18.44
N VAL A 18 32.71 -16.35 -17.24
CA VAL A 18 32.58 -14.97 -16.80
C VAL A 18 33.95 -14.33 -16.92
N ASP A 19 34.06 -13.35 -17.80
CA ASP A 19 35.23 -12.49 -17.86
C ASP A 19 35.14 -11.42 -16.76
N GLU A 20 36.29 -10.97 -16.25
CA GLU A 20 36.37 -10.00 -15.14
C GLU A 20 35.54 -10.40 -13.91
N VAL A 21 35.86 -11.59 -13.37
CA VAL A 21 35.10 -12.25 -12.29
C VAL A 21 34.97 -11.40 -11.02
N ASP A 22 35.97 -10.60 -10.69
CA ASP A 22 35.97 -9.71 -9.54
C ASP A 22 34.94 -8.59 -9.71
N SER A 23 34.95 -7.92 -10.86
CA SER A 23 33.98 -6.85 -11.15
C SER A 23 32.53 -7.35 -11.15
N ILE A 24 32.27 -8.52 -11.76
CA ILE A 24 30.91 -9.04 -11.88
C ILE A 24 30.40 -9.69 -10.58
N LEU A 25 31.20 -10.55 -9.93
CA LEU A 25 30.76 -11.33 -8.77
C LEU A 25 30.98 -10.64 -7.41
N ILE A 26 31.74 -9.55 -7.36
CA ILE A 26 31.96 -8.78 -6.12
C ILE A 26 31.25 -7.44 -6.18
N ASP A 27 31.49 -6.65 -7.22
CA ASP A 27 31.00 -5.28 -7.27
C ASP A 27 29.55 -5.23 -7.76
N GLU A 28 29.29 -5.73 -8.97
CA GLU A 28 27.95 -5.67 -9.58
C GLU A 28 26.94 -6.60 -8.91
N ALA A 29 27.39 -7.73 -8.33
CA ALA A 29 26.52 -8.66 -7.60
C ALA A 29 25.85 -8.05 -6.37
N ARG A 30 26.33 -6.90 -5.87
CA ARG A 30 25.70 -6.15 -4.77
C ARG A 30 24.48 -5.34 -5.22
N THR A 31 24.34 -5.09 -6.52
CA THR A 31 23.20 -4.39 -7.10
C THR A 31 22.26 -5.41 -7.74
N PRO A 32 20.99 -5.53 -7.30
CA PRO A 32 20.06 -6.45 -7.93
C PRO A 32 19.77 -6.03 -9.37
N LEU A 33 19.68 -7.00 -10.29
CA LEU A 33 19.19 -6.76 -11.64
C LEU A 33 17.67 -6.52 -11.59
N ILE A 34 17.25 -5.29 -11.88
CA ILE A 34 15.83 -4.89 -11.85
C ILE A 34 15.32 -4.69 -13.28
N ILE A 35 14.22 -5.35 -13.62
CA ILE A 35 13.41 -5.01 -14.80
C ILE A 35 12.21 -4.22 -14.30
N SER A 36 12.24 -2.90 -14.45
CA SER A 36 11.09 -2.05 -14.14
C SER A 36 10.17 -1.94 -15.36
N GLY A 37 8.89 -2.21 -15.15
CA GLY A 37 7.82 -1.86 -16.09
C GLY A 37 7.11 -0.58 -15.65
N PRO A 38 6.29 0.03 -16.52
CA PRO A 38 5.33 1.03 -16.06
C PRO A 38 4.46 0.41 -14.97
N ALA A 39 4.15 1.18 -13.93
CA ALA A 39 3.19 0.74 -12.92
C ALA A 39 1.84 0.51 -13.61
N GLU A 40 1.24 -0.67 -13.40
CA GLU A 40 -0.14 -0.89 -13.80
C GLU A 40 -1.04 0.13 -13.08
N ASP A 41 -2.05 0.60 -13.81
CA ASP A 41 -2.84 1.79 -13.52
C ASP A 41 -3.71 1.62 -12.26
N SER A 42 -3.08 1.79 -11.10
CA SER A 42 -3.73 1.84 -9.79
C SER A 42 -4.31 3.23 -9.47
N SER A 43 -4.19 4.18 -10.40
CA SER A 43 -4.60 5.58 -10.22
C SER A 43 -6.10 5.71 -9.91
N GLU A 44 -6.94 4.89 -10.52
CA GLU A 44 -8.39 4.90 -10.26
C GLU A 44 -8.72 4.42 -8.85
N MET A 45 -8.09 3.35 -8.39
CA MET A 45 -8.28 2.83 -7.03
C MET A 45 -7.86 3.85 -5.97
N TYR A 46 -6.72 4.51 -6.17
CA TYR A 46 -6.31 5.62 -5.31
C TYR A 46 -7.35 6.74 -5.28
N LYS A 47 -7.89 7.15 -6.44
CA LYS A 47 -8.92 8.20 -6.50
C LYS A 47 -10.20 7.81 -5.77
N LYS A 48 -10.64 6.54 -5.90
CA LYS A 48 -11.84 6.04 -5.22
C LYS A 48 -11.64 6.01 -3.70
N VAL A 49 -10.57 5.36 -3.23
CA VAL A 49 -10.24 5.28 -1.80
C VAL A 49 -10.03 6.67 -1.18
N ASN A 50 -9.42 7.60 -1.91
CA ASN A 50 -9.21 8.98 -1.46
C ASN A 50 -10.51 9.73 -1.13
N LYS A 51 -11.65 9.37 -1.72
CA LYS A 51 -12.95 9.97 -1.40
C LYS A 51 -13.53 9.45 -0.08
N ILE A 52 -13.11 8.27 0.35
CA ILE A 52 -13.60 7.62 1.57
C ILE A 52 -12.93 8.24 2.81
N ILE A 53 -11.61 8.46 2.75
CA ILE A 53 -10.80 8.92 3.89
C ILE A 53 -11.36 10.17 4.61
N PRO A 54 -11.88 11.22 3.95
CA PRO A 54 -12.43 12.40 4.62
C PRO A 54 -13.63 12.13 5.54
N HIS A 55 -14.29 10.99 5.42
CA HIS A 55 -15.39 10.58 6.31
C HIS A 55 -14.88 10.01 7.65
N LEU A 56 -13.57 9.76 7.76
CA LEU A 56 -12.96 9.24 8.97
C LEU A 56 -12.64 10.36 9.96
N ILE A 57 -12.93 10.11 11.23
CA ILE A 57 -12.76 11.07 12.32
C ILE A 57 -11.51 10.70 13.09
N ARG A 58 -10.58 11.65 13.26
CA ARG A 58 -9.38 11.45 14.08
C ARG A 58 -9.76 11.47 15.56
N GLN A 59 -9.26 10.51 16.34
CA GLN A 59 -9.24 10.57 17.80
C GLN A 59 -7.85 10.91 18.35
N GLU A 60 -7.82 11.35 19.60
CA GLU A 60 -6.61 11.85 20.27
C GLU A 60 -5.55 10.77 20.48
N LYS A 61 -5.96 9.57 20.91
CA LYS A 61 -5.07 8.46 21.25
C LYS A 61 -5.62 7.16 20.68
N GLU A 62 -4.77 6.15 20.57
CA GLU A 62 -5.20 4.80 20.24
C GLU A 62 -6.12 4.23 21.34
N ASP A 63 -7.05 3.36 20.97
CA ASP A 63 -7.91 2.70 21.93
C ASP A 63 -7.06 1.80 22.86
N SER A 64 -7.32 1.87 24.17
CA SER A 64 -6.62 1.13 25.22
C SER A 64 -7.55 0.89 26.41
N ASP A 65 -7.13 0.05 27.36
CA ASP A 65 -7.90 -0.23 28.59
C ASP A 65 -8.29 1.03 29.39
N THR A 66 -7.56 2.13 29.19
CA THR A 66 -7.75 3.40 29.91
C THR A 66 -8.34 4.53 29.07
N PHE A 67 -8.43 4.36 27.75
CA PHE A 67 -8.93 5.37 26.84
C PHE A 67 -9.64 4.71 25.67
N GLN A 68 -10.92 5.06 25.49
CA GLN A 68 -11.69 4.66 24.33
C GLN A 68 -12.34 5.91 23.74
N GLY A 69 -11.88 6.29 22.54
CA GLY A 69 -12.38 7.48 21.85
C GLY A 69 -13.74 7.23 21.19
N GLU A 70 -14.17 8.11 20.28
CA GLU A 70 -15.25 7.85 19.30
C GLU A 70 -14.76 7.93 17.85
N GLY A 71 -13.44 8.04 17.65
CA GLY A 71 -12.85 8.22 16.33
C GLY A 71 -12.63 6.91 15.58
N HIS A 72 -12.29 7.10 14.32
CA HIS A 72 -12.02 6.05 13.34
C HIS A 72 -10.52 5.74 13.21
N PHE A 73 -9.65 6.67 13.60
CA PHE A 73 -8.20 6.46 13.59
C PHE A 73 -7.47 7.37 14.56
N SER A 74 -6.27 6.96 14.97
CA SER A 74 -5.32 7.77 15.73
C SER A 74 -4.02 7.94 14.95
N VAL A 75 -3.21 8.92 15.33
CA VAL A 75 -1.97 9.27 14.64
C VAL A 75 -0.84 9.33 15.66
N ASP A 76 0.18 8.51 15.45
CA ASP A 76 1.45 8.64 16.16
C ASP A 76 2.38 9.53 15.34
N GLU A 77 2.48 10.81 15.74
CA GLU A 77 3.32 11.79 15.07
C GLU A 77 4.82 11.53 15.25
N LYS A 78 5.21 10.86 16.35
CA LYS A 78 6.62 10.50 16.59
C LYS A 78 7.06 9.38 15.66
N ALA A 79 6.23 8.34 15.54
CA ALA A 79 6.49 7.21 14.65
C ALA A 79 6.10 7.51 13.19
N ARG A 80 5.37 8.61 12.95
CA ARG A 80 4.74 8.94 11.65
C ARG A 80 3.87 7.79 11.14
N GLN A 81 3.03 7.26 12.03
CA GLN A 81 2.13 6.15 11.76
C GLN A 81 0.67 6.56 11.99
N VAL A 82 -0.23 5.87 11.30
CA VAL A 82 -1.68 6.01 11.46
C VAL A 82 -2.24 4.65 11.86
N ASN A 83 -3.03 4.63 12.93
CA ASN A 83 -3.60 3.40 13.50
C ASN A 83 -5.12 3.48 13.37
N LEU A 84 -5.73 2.54 12.64
CA LEU A 84 -7.18 2.43 12.50
C LEU A 84 -7.77 1.82 13.76
N THR A 85 -8.89 2.36 14.22
CA THR A 85 -9.71 1.71 15.26
C THR A 85 -10.60 0.65 14.63
N GLU A 86 -11.15 -0.27 15.42
CA GLU A 86 -12.12 -1.26 14.92
C GLU A 86 -13.33 -0.58 14.27
N ARG A 87 -13.79 0.55 14.82
CA ARG A 87 -14.88 1.35 14.26
C ARG A 87 -14.51 1.96 12.92
N GLY A 88 -13.28 2.46 12.81
CA GLY A 88 -12.78 2.98 11.55
C GLY A 88 -12.70 1.90 10.48
N LEU A 89 -12.29 0.69 10.86
CA LEU A 89 -12.30 -0.46 9.95
C LEU A 89 -13.71 -0.75 9.44
N VAL A 90 -14.68 -0.90 10.35
CA VAL A 90 -16.08 -1.19 9.97
C VAL A 90 -16.64 -0.12 9.05
N LEU A 91 -16.45 1.16 9.38
CA LEU A 91 -16.91 2.26 8.53
C LEU A 91 -16.24 2.25 7.15
N ILE A 92 -14.96 1.92 7.07
CA ILE A 92 -14.26 1.82 5.78
C ILE A 92 -14.82 0.65 4.96
N GLU A 93 -15.04 -0.51 5.58
CA GLU A 93 -15.64 -1.67 4.92
C GLU A 93 -17.02 -1.31 4.36
N GLU A 94 -17.87 -0.65 5.14
CA GLU A 94 -19.20 -0.17 4.70
C GLU A 94 -19.09 0.81 3.52
N LEU A 95 -18.19 1.79 3.59
CA LEU A 95 -18.00 2.77 2.52
C LEU A 95 -17.42 2.15 1.24
N LEU A 96 -16.52 1.16 1.38
CA LEU A 96 -15.97 0.41 0.24
C LEU A 96 -17.04 -0.42 -0.46
N VAL A 97 -17.95 -1.03 0.30
CA VAL A 97 -19.11 -1.76 -0.26
C VAL A 97 -20.06 -0.80 -0.97
N GLN A 98 -20.37 0.35 -0.36
CA GLN A 98 -21.24 1.37 -0.97
C GLN A 98 -20.70 1.92 -2.30
N GLU A 99 -19.37 2.07 -2.41
CA GLU A 99 -18.70 2.49 -3.65
C GLU A 99 -18.52 1.35 -4.67
N GLY A 100 -18.97 0.13 -4.34
CA GLY A 100 -18.86 -1.06 -5.20
C GLY A 100 -17.41 -1.52 -5.42
N ILE A 101 -16.54 -1.27 -4.44
CA ILE A 101 -15.11 -1.63 -4.48
C ILE A 101 -14.87 -2.99 -3.82
N MET A 102 -15.70 -3.34 -2.82
CA MET A 102 -15.64 -4.58 -2.06
C MET A 102 -17.02 -5.23 -2.02
N ASP A 103 -17.08 -6.55 -2.01
CA ASP A 103 -18.34 -7.29 -1.94
C ASP A 103 -18.91 -7.31 -0.50
N GLU A 104 -20.23 -7.43 -0.37
CA GLU A 104 -20.90 -7.52 0.93
C GLU A 104 -20.42 -8.74 1.72
N GLY A 105 -19.99 -8.51 2.97
CA GLY A 105 -19.54 -9.57 3.87
C GLY A 105 -18.06 -9.98 3.72
N GLU A 106 -17.31 -9.33 2.83
CA GLU A 106 -15.85 -9.44 2.82
C GLU A 106 -15.21 -8.57 3.89
N SER A 107 -14.08 -9.03 4.43
CA SER A 107 -13.26 -8.22 5.34
C SER A 107 -12.07 -7.63 4.60
N LEU A 108 -11.73 -6.39 4.96
CA LEU A 108 -10.54 -5.68 4.48
C LEU A 108 -9.23 -6.34 4.97
N TYR A 109 -9.27 -7.11 6.07
CA TYR A 109 -8.12 -7.89 6.56
C TYR A 109 -7.95 -9.25 5.86
N SER A 110 -8.86 -9.62 4.94
CA SER A 110 -8.71 -10.88 4.21
C SER A 110 -7.46 -10.87 3.32
N PRO A 111 -6.80 -12.01 3.10
CA PRO A 111 -5.64 -12.10 2.21
C PRO A 111 -5.91 -11.62 0.77
N ALA A 112 -7.18 -11.70 0.32
CA ALA A 112 -7.59 -11.19 -0.99
C ALA A 112 -7.53 -9.66 -1.08
N ASN A 113 -7.74 -8.96 0.04
CA ASN A 113 -7.87 -7.51 0.12
C ASN A 113 -6.60 -6.81 0.63
N ILE A 114 -5.45 -7.49 0.68
CA ILE A 114 -4.16 -6.92 1.15
C ILE A 114 -3.79 -5.65 0.37
N MET A 115 -3.96 -5.67 -0.96
CA MET A 115 -3.66 -4.50 -1.80
C MET A 115 -4.62 -3.34 -1.52
N LEU A 116 -5.90 -3.63 -1.27
CA LEU A 116 -6.89 -2.62 -0.93
C LEU A 116 -6.61 -1.99 0.44
N MET A 117 -6.27 -2.81 1.45
CA MET A 117 -5.81 -2.34 2.75
C MET A 117 -4.56 -1.44 2.61
N HIS A 118 -3.63 -1.80 1.73
CA HIS A 118 -2.47 -0.95 1.44
C HIS A 118 -2.89 0.42 0.87
N HIS A 119 -3.84 0.45 -0.08
CA HIS A 119 -4.36 1.72 -0.61
C HIS A 119 -5.04 2.57 0.46
N VAL A 120 -5.86 1.97 1.33
CA VAL A 120 -6.54 2.65 2.45
C VAL A 120 -5.54 3.25 3.42
N THR A 121 -4.58 2.46 3.89
CA THR A 121 -3.56 2.91 4.85
C THR A 121 -2.65 3.98 4.24
N ALA A 122 -2.27 3.85 2.97
CA ALA A 122 -1.50 4.86 2.25
C ALA A 122 -2.26 6.19 2.11
N ALA A 123 -3.54 6.14 1.74
CA ALA A 123 -4.39 7.32 1.61
C ALA A 123 -4.63 7.99 2.98
N LEU A 124 -4.98 7.23 4.01
CA LEU A 124 -5.15 7.74 5.38
C LEU A 124 -3.89 8.43 5.87
N ARG A 125 -2.73 7.80 5.65
CA ARG A 125 -1.43 8.37 6.02
C ARG A 125 -1.16 9.68 5.28
N ALA A 126 -1.47 9.75 3.98
CA ALA A 126 -1.33 10.97 3.20
C ALA A 126 -2.17 12.12 3.77
N HIS A 127 -3.46 11.88 4.06
CA HIS A 127 -4.34 12.89 4.65
C HIS A 127 -3.93 13.33 6.06
N ALA A 128 -3.51 12.38 6.90
CA ALA A 128 -3.26 12.65 8.32
C ALA A 128 -1.86 13.21 8.61
N LEU A 129 -0.83 12.80 7.86
CA LEU A 129 0.57 13.14 8.14
C LEU A 129 1.21 14.06 7.10
N PHE A 130 0.63 14.14 5.90
CA PHE A 130 1.21 14.88 4.78
C PHE A 130 0.22 15.93 4.30
N THR A 131 -0.09 16.89 5.17
CA THR A 131 -0.84 18.07 4.78
C THR A 131 0.00 18.95 3.85
N ALA A 132 -0.62 19.42 2.77
CA ALA A 132 -0.06 20.50 1.97
C ALA A 132 -0.17 21.80 2.78
N THR A 133 0.82 22.09 3.60
CA THR A 133 0.97 23.40 4.24
C THR A 133 1.44 24.41 3.19
N TRP A 134 0.55 24.78 2.27
CA TRP A 134 0.74 25.95 1.40
C TRP A 134 -0.61 26.64 1.21
N ILE A 135 -0.63 27.93 1.56
CA ILE A 135 -1.70 28.94 1.36
C ILE A 135 -2.73 29.05 2.50
N THR A 136 -2.26 29.61 3.62
CA THR A 136 -2.93 30.76 4.27
C THR A 136 -1.84 31.65 4.86
N LEU A 137 -1.27 32.51 4.02
CA LEU A 137 -0.62 33.78 4.39
C LEU A 137 -1.32 34.88 3.61
#